data_AF-A0AAV3SYL2-F1
#
_entry.id   AF-A0AAV3SYL2-F1
#
_cell.length_a   1.000
_cell.length_b   1.000
_cell.length_c   1.000
_cell.angle_alpha   90.00
_cell.angle_beta   90.00
_cell.angle_gamma   90.00
#
_symmetry.space_group_name_H-M   'P 1'
#
loop_
_entity.id
_entity.type
_entity.pdbx_description
1 polymer ?
#
loop_
_entity_poly.entity_id
_entity_poly.type
_entity_poly.pdbx_seq_one_letter_code
_entity_poly.pdbx_strand_id
1 'polypeptide(L)' 'MTIPKELRERLNITGGDDVVVREEDGRIVIERPVTRDDLAAGYRERAERDRRLADELDGISSEADRGLGDAPGWE' A
#
# COMPACT_ATOMS: atom_id res chain seq x y z
N MET A 1 -9.57 -8.70 -29.41
CA MET A 1 -8.66 -7.58 -29.08
C MET A 1 -7.29 -8.17 -28.81
N THR A 2 -6.22 -7.54 -29.29
CA THR A 2 -4.85 -8.01 -29.04
C THR A 2 -4.07 -6.92 -28.33
N ILE A 3 -3.46 -7.27 -27.20
CA ILE A 3 -2.56 -6.38 -26.46
C ILE A 3 -1.15 -6.57 -27.03
N PRO A 4 -0.43 -5.51 -27.47
CA PRO A 4 0.97 -5.57 -27.89
C PRO A 4 1.88 -6.31 -26.88
N LYS A 5 2.92 -6.99 -27.38
CA LYS A 5 3.81 -7.83 -26.56
C LYS A 5 4.51 -7.01 -25.47
N GLU A 6 4.96 -5.82 -25.82
CA GLU A 6 5.67 -4.89 -24.95
C GLU A 6 4.79 -4.45 -23.77
N LEU A 7 3.48 -4.29 -24.00
CA LEU A 7 2.52 -3.97 -22.95
C LEU A 7 2.24 -5.17 -22.05
N ARG A 8 2.11 -6.37 -22.62
CA ARG A 8 1.95 -7.61 -21.84
C ARG A 8 3.12 -7.85 -20.90
N GLU A 9 4.35 -7.71 -21.39
CA GLU A 9 5.56 -7.90 -20.59
C GLU A 9 5.68 -6.86 -19.47
N ARG A 10 5.43 -5.58 -19.78
CA ARG A 10 5.49 -4.50 -18.77
C ARG A 10 4.44 -4.67 -17.67
N LEU A 11 3.27 -5.16 -18.02
CA LEU A 11 2.18 -5.41 -17.06
C LEU A 11 2.27 -6.79 -16.41
N ASN A 12 3.24 -7.61 -16.82
CA ASN A 12 3.41 -9.00 -16.42
C ASN A 12 2.12 -9.83 -16.60
N ILE A 13 1.49 -9.67 -17.77
CA ILE A 13 0.25 -10.37 -18.18
C ILE A 13 0.60 -11.40 -19.25
N THR A 14 0.15 -12.63 -19.06
CA THR A 14 0.32 -13.75 -19.99
C THR A 14 -1.01 -14.14 -20.62
N GLY A 15 -0.97 -14.85 -21.76
CA GLY A 15 -2.19 -15.38 -22.36
C GLY A 15 -2.85 -16.40 -21.43
N GLY A 16 -4.10 -16.13 -21.04
CA GLY A 16 -4.85 -16.93 -20.08
C GLY A 16 -5.08 -16.25 -18.73
N ASP A 17 -4.43 -15.11 -18.48
CA ASP A 17 -4.64 -14.34 -17.25
C ASP A 17 -5.97 -13.57 -17.26
N ASP A 18 -6.61 -13.50 -16.10
CA ASP A 18 -7.78 -12.66 -15.88
C ASP A 18 -7.36 -11.18 -15.74
N VAL A 19 -8.15 -10.28 -16.33
CA VAL A 19 -7.95 -8.83 -16.28
C VAL A 19 -9.26 -8.10 -15.97
N VAL A 20 -9.16 -6.96 -15.30
CA VAL A 20 -10.28 -6.04 -15.10
C VAL A 20 -10.25 -5.02 -16.23
N VAL A 21 -11.38 -4.86 -16.92
CA VAL A 21 -11.54 -3.88 -18.00
C VAL A 21 -12.63 -2.90 -17.61
N ARG A 22 -12.33 -1.60 -17.62
CA ARG A 22 -13.26 -0.53 -17.27
C ARG A 22 -13.11 0.67 -18.20
N GLU A 23 -14.16 1.46 -18.32
CA GLU A 23 -14.13 2.73 -19.05
C GLU A 23 -13.86 3.88 -18.07
N GLU A 24 -12.90 4.74 -18.41
CA GLU A 24 -12.62 5.99 -17.70
C GLU A 24 -12.33 7.10 -18.71
N ASP A 25 -13.04 8.23 -18.62
CA ASP A 25 -12.82 9.42 -19.46
C ASP A 25 -12.72 9.11 -20.97
N GLY A 26 -13.57 8.20 -21.46
CA GLY A 26 -13.57 7.75 -22.86
C GLY A 26 -12.39 6.86 -23.25
N ARG A 27 -11.66 6.30 -22.27
CA ARG A 27 -10.56 5.37 -22.46
C ARG A 27 -10.90 4.01 -21.86
N ILE A 28 -10.41 2.95 -22.50
CA ILE A 28 -10.44 1.60 -21.92
C ILE A 28 -9.20 1.42 -21.06
N VAL A 29 -9.42 1.17 -19.77
CA VAL A 29 -8.39 0.88 -18.77
C VAL A 29 -8.39 -0.62 -18.51
N ILE A 30 -7.20 -1.22 -18.59
CA ILE A 30 -6.98 -2.66 -18.33
C ILE A 30 -6.03 -2.76 -17.14
N GLU A 31 -6.47 -3.44 -16.10
CA GLU A 31 -5.74 -3.59 -14.84
C GLU A 31 -5.67 -5.06 -14.44
N ARG A 32 -4.58 -5.44 -13.74
CA ARG A 32 -4.48 -6.76 -13.13
C ARG A 32 -5.46 -6.84 -11.94
N PRO A 33 -6.25 -7.91 -11.81
CA PRO A 33 -7.13 -8.07 -10.66
C PRO A 33 -6.30 -8.12 -9.38
N VAL A 34 -6.78 -7.44 -8.35
CA VAL A 34 -6.22 -7.57 -7.01
C VAL A 34 -6.88 -8.77 -6.35
N THR A 35 -6.08 -9.80 -6.05
CA THR A 35 -6.57 -11.00 -5.38
C THR A 35 -6.57 -10.81 -3.85
N ARG A 36 -7.24 -11.72 -3.14
CA ARG A 36 -7.21 -11.73 -1.67
C ARG A 36 -5.80 -11.96 -1.12
N ASP A 37 -5.00 -12.74 -1.82
CA ASP A 37 -3.61 -13.01 -1.43
C ASP A 37 -2.73 -11.78 -1.62
N ASP A 38 -2.93 -11.01 -2.68
CA ASP A 38 -2.27 -9.71 -2.89
C ASP A 38 -2.59 -8.74 -1.75
N LEU A 39 -3.87 -8.65 -1.35
CA LEU A 39 -4.29 -7.83 -0.21
C LEU A 39 -3.61 -8.29 1.08
N ALA A 40 -3.63 -9.60 1.35
CA ALA A 40 -3.02 -10.16 2.55
C ALA A 40 -1.51 -9.89 2.61
N ALA A 41 -0.81 -9.99 1.47
CA ALA A 41 0.59 -9.62 1.37
C ALA A 41 0.83 -8.14 1.70
N GLY A 42 0.02 -7.24 1.12
CA GLY A 42 0.11 -5.81 1.42
C GLY A 42 -0.15 -5.47 2.89
N TYR A 43 -1.10 -6.15 3.54
CA TYR A 43 -1.33 -5.97 4.98
C TYR A 43 -0.14 -6.44 5.83
N ARG A 44 0.51 -7.55 5.46
CA ARG A 44 1.72 -8.02 6.15
C ARG A 44 2.86 -7.02 6.03
N GLU A 45 3.14 -6.55 4.81
CA GLU A 45 4.19 -5.55 4.55
C GLU A 45 3.94 -4.25 5.35
N ARG A 46 2.69 -3.78 5.35
CA ARG A 46 2.31 -2.61 6.14
C ARG A 46 2.55 -2.82 7.64
N ALA A 47 2.12 -3.96 8.19
CA ALA A 47 2.31 -4.27 9.60
C ALA A 47 3.80 -4.41 9.99
N GLU A 48 4.66 -4.86 9.08
CA GLU A 48 6.11 -4.90 9.28
C GLU A 48 6.74 -3.51 9.28
N ARG A 49 6.33 -2.67 8.32
CA ARG A 49 6.79 -1.28 8.25
C ARG A 49 6.38 -0.49 9.48
N ASP A 50 5.12 -0.61 9.90
CA ASP A 50 4.59 0.15 11.03
C ASP A 50 5.27 -0.29 12.34
N ARG A 51 5.59 -1.59 12.50
CA ARG A 51 6.43 -2.07 13.62
C ARG A 51 7.82 -1.45 13.62
N ARG A 52 8.51 -1.46 12.48
CA ARG A 52 9.85 -0.84 12.35
C ARG A 52 9.83 0.64 12.72
N LEU A 53 8.79 1.36 12.27
CA LEU A 53 8.63 2.78 12.58
C LEU A 53 8.37 2.99 14.08
N ALA A 54 7.57 2.13 14.72
CA ALA A 54 7.36 2.20 16.15
C ALA A 54 8.67 1.97 16.93
N ASP A 55 9.45 0.96 16.55
CA ASP A 55 10.76 0.66 17.17
C ASP A 55 11.74 1.84 16.99
N GLU A 56 11.73 2.51 15.83
CA GLU A 56 12.56 3.69 15.57
C GLU A 56 12.16 4.90 16.45
N LEU A 57 10.86 5.09 16.66
CA LEU A 57 10.32 6.25 17.37
C LEU A 57 10.23 6.06 18.90
N ASP A 58 10.36 4.84 19.42
CA ASP A 58 10.25 4.51 20.85
C ASP A 58 11.18 5.38 21.72
N GLY A 59 12.40 5.62 21.25
CA GLY A 59 13.38 6.47 21.94
C GLY A 59 13.08 7.96 21.87
N ILE A 60 12.48 8.44 20.78
CA ILE A 60 12.18 9.86 20.55
C ILE A 60 10.96 10.28 21.37
N SER A 61 9.93 9.43 21.44
CA SER A 61 8.71 9.72 22.22
C SER A 61 9.04 9.85 23.71
N SER A 62 9.87 8.96 24.24
CA SER A 62 10.28 8.97 25.65
C SER A 62 11.08 10.22 26.05
N GLU A 63 11.81 10.84 25.13
CA GLU A 63 12.51 12.12 25.37
C GLU A 63 11.57 13.32 25.25
N ALA A 64 10.64 13.32 24.27
CA ALA A 64 9.64 14.36 24.12
C ALA A 64 8.67 14.42 25.31
N ASP A 65 8.20 13.26 25.78
CA ASP A 65 7.28 13.15 26.92
C ASP A 65 7.93 13.65 28.22
N ARG A 66 9.25 13.45 28.39
CA ARG A 66 10.01 14.00 29.53
C ARG A 66 10.10 15.53 29.52
N GLY A 67 10.01 16.16 28.35
CA GLY A 67 10.05 17.62 28.21
C GLY A 67 8.69 18.31 28.38
N LEU A 68 7.58 17.56 28.32
CA LEU A 68 6.23 18.15 28.30
C LEU A 68 5.69 18.50 29.69
N GLY A 69 6.25 17.93 30.78
CA GLY A 69 5.74 18.16 32.14
C GLY A 69 4.26 17.77 32.32
N ASP A 70 3.76 17.81 33.55
CA ASP A 70 2.34 17.57 33.79
C ASP A 70 1.51 18.66 33.09
N ALA A 71 0.59 18.24 32.21
CA ALA A 71 -0.35 19.17 31.58
C ALA A 71 -1.10 19.95 32.67
N PRO A 72 -1.18 21.29 32.60
CA PRO A 72 -1.86 22.06 33.63
C PRO A 72 -3.33 21.65 33.70
N GLY A 73 -3.81 21.38 34.92
CA GLY A 73 -5.23 21.15 35.18
C GLY A 73 -5.99 22.41 34.81
N TRP A 74 -6.84 22.33 33.79
CA TRP A 74 -7.77 23.39 33.45
C TRP A 74 -8.96 23.28 34.41
N GLU A 75 -9.08 24.28 35.29
CA GLU A 75 -10.23 24.51 36.18
C GLU A 75 -11.29 25.38 35.49
#